data_AF-A0A8C3FIT2-F1
#
_entry.id   AF-A0A8C3FIT2-F1
#
_cell.length_a   1.000
_cell.length_b   1.000
_cell.length_c   1.000
_cell.angle_alpha   90.00
_cell.angle_beta   90.00
_cell.angle_gamma   90.00
#
_symmetry.space_group_name_H-M   'P 1'
#
loop_
_entity.id
_entity.type
_entity.pdbx_description
1 polymer ?
#
loop_
_entity_poly.entity_id
_entity_poly.type
_entity_poly.pdbx_seq_one_letter_code
_entity_poly.pdbx_strand_id
1 'polypeptide(L)'
;MAAGPGEPEWERPGTEALAFRQLRDLVATQEALIERLRLRIAIQEENFVHKEDYEAVLKKLEKEEEEHSKTKTLLAKEAEKLQFALGEIEVLSKQLEREKQVFEKALSNVKSKALRESTKKDKLISKCNEIESHIMKQEDLLNDKENEIKELQQFITKQKQTLKLRAEGPESNTRGCKGHSAEFTADRLGHAAAPSGTRTQSRRRPSLLRPPTSTLRKPILPICLSTFAVMPAE
;
A
#
# COMPACT_ATOMS: atom_id res chain seq x y z
N MET A 1 -81.44 -132.16 20.39
CA MET A 1 -80.40 -131.98 21.43
C MET A 1 -79.35 -131.02 20.91
N ALA A 2 -78.92 -130.13 21.81
CA ALA A 2 -77.68 -129.35 21.84
C ALA A 2 -77.51 -128.15 20.89
N ALA A 3 -77.35 -127.01 21.57
CA ALA A 3 -77.03 -125.66 21.12
C ALA A 3 -75.55 -125.49 20.69
N GLY A 4 -75.23 -124.31 20.12
CA GLY A 4 -73.89 -123.87 19.70
C GLY A 4 -72.83 -123.78 20.82
N PRO A 5 -71.64 -123.19 20.59
CA PRO A 5 -71.44 -121.80 20.11
C PRO A 5 -70.35 -121.74 19.00
N GLY A 6 -70.02 -120.67 18.28
CA GLY A 6 -69.93 -119.25 18.58
C GLY A 6 -68.84 -118.70 17.65
N GLU A 7 -69.16 -117.62 16.96
CA GLU A 7 -68.30 -116.76 16.13
C GLU A 7 -67.01 -116.28 16.87
N PRO A 8 -65.96 -115.75 16.20
CA PRO A 8 -66.10 -114.66 15.22
C PRO A 8 -65.34 -114.83 13.91
N GLU A 9 -66.12 -114.60 12.85
CA GLU A 9 -65.74 -114.19 11.52
C GLU A 9 -64.96 -112.86 11.63
N TRP A 10 -63.73 -112.81 11.11
CA TRP A 10 -62.97 -111.57 11.05
C TRP A 10 -63.71 -110.59 10.13
N GLU A 11 -64.37 -109.62 10.75
CA GLU A 11 -65.09 -108.54 10.11
C GLU A 11 -64.29 -107.92 8.97
N ARG A 12 -64.87 -107.95 7.77
CA ARG A 12 -64.49 -107.01 6.71
C ARG A 12 -64.57 -105.59 7.29
N PRO A 13 -63.53 -104.75 7.14
CA PRO A 13 -63.60 -103.38 7.59
C PRO A 13 -64.83 -102.70 6.99
N GLY A 14 -65.80 -102.37 7.83
CA GLY A 14 -67.01 -101.67 7.41
C GLY A 14 -66.64 -100.38 6.69
N THR A 15 -67.44 -99.99 5.70
CA THR A 15 -67.34 -98.73 4.94
C THR A 15 -67.12 -97.51 5.84
N GLU A 16 -67.63 -97.57 7.07
CA GLU A 16 -67.44 -96.56 8.12
C GLU A 16 -65.99 -96.43 8.60
N ALA A 17 -65.27 -97.54 8.85
CA ALA A 17 -63.87 -97.51 9.26
C ALA A 17 -62.95 -96.94 8.15
N LEU A 18 -63.31 -97.18 6.89
CA LEU A 18 -62.64 -96.59 5.73
C LEU A 18 -62.90 -95.09 5.65
N ALA A 19 -64.16 -94.65 5.82
CA ALA A 19 -64.53 -93.23 5.84
C ALA A 19 -63.80 -92.46 6.96
N PHE A 20 -63.69 -93.03 8.16
CA PHE A 20 -62.92 -92.44 9.27
C PHE A 20 -61.42 -92.34 9.00
N ARG A 21 -60.84 -93.26 8.21
CA ARG A 21 -59.43 -93.18 7.79
C ARG A 21 -59.25 -92.06 6.76
N GLN A 22 -60.11 -92.01 5.76
CA GLN A 22 -60.10 -90.96 4.74
C GLN A 22 -60.29 -89.56 5.33
N LEU A 23 -61.16 -89.42 6.34
CA LEU A 23 -61.33 -88.16 7.06
C LEU A 23 -60.07 -87.79 7.85
N ARG A 24 -59.41 -88.75 8.51
CA ARG A 24 -58.13 -88.51 9.19
C ARG A 24 -57.03 -88.08 8.23
N ASP A 25 -56.94 -88.73 7.07
CA ASP A 25 -55.98 -88.38 6.03
C ASP A 25 -56.28 -86.98 5.46
N LEU A 26 -57.57 -86.66 5.24
CA LEU A 26 -58.01 -85.34 4.81
C LEU A 26 -57.63 -84.27 5.83
N VAL A 27 -57.90 -84.50 7.12
CA VAL A 27 -57.51 -83.58 8.21
C VAL A 27 -55.99 -83.40 8.24
N ALA A 28 -55.21 -84.48 8.16
CA ALA A 28 -53.75 -84.41 8.14
C ALA A 28 -53.22 -83.60 6.94
N THR A 29 -53.82 -83.78 5.75
CA THR A 29 -53.44 -82.98 4.56
C THR A 29 -53.84 -81.51 4.69
N GLN A 30 -54.98 -81.22 5.31
CA GLN A 30 -55.43 -79.85 5.59
C GLN A 30 -54.51 -79.17 6.60
N GLU A 31 -54.11 -79.85 7.67
CA GLU A 31 -53.16 -79.34 8.66
C GLU A 31 -51.79 -79.02 8.02
N ALA A 32 -51.26 -79.92 7.18
CA ALA A 32 -50.02 -79.68 6.46
C ALA A 32 -50.10 -78.48 5.50
N LEU A 33 -51.25 -78.27 4.85
CA LEU A 33 -51.47 -77.12 3.97
C LEU A 33 -51.56 -75.81 4.78
N ILE A 34 -52.22 -75.82 5.93
CA ILE A 34 -52.32 -74.68 6.84
C ILE A 34 -50.92 -74.25 7.31
N GLU A 35 -50.07 -75.19 7.72
CA GLU A 35 -48.70 -74.87 8.13
C GLU A 35 -47.85 -74.29 6.99
N ARG A 36 -48.01 -74.83 5.77
CA ARG A 36 -47.32 -74.28 4.59
C ARG A 36 -47.79 -72.86 4.26
N LEU A 37 -49.08 -72.55 4.44
CA LEU A 37 -49.63 -71.21 4.24
C LEU A 37 -49.15 -70.25 5.32
N ARG A 38 -49.15 -70.66 6.60
CA ARG A 38 -48.60 -69.87 7.72
C ARG A 38 -47.14 -69.51 7.49
N LEU A 39 -46.32 -70.49 7.09
CA LEU A 39 -44.91 -70.25 6.78
C LEU A 39 -44.74 -69.27 5.59
N ARG A 40 -45.59 -69.37 4.57
CA ARG A 40 -45.57 -68.43 3.44
C ARG A 40 -45.96 -67.02 3.87
N ILE A 41 -46.96 -66.88 4.74
CA ILE A 41 -47.40 -65.59 5.29
C ILE A 41 -46.28 -64.98 6.13
N ALA A 42 -45.66 -65.75 7.03
CA ALA A 42 -44.55 -65.27 7.86
C ALA A 42 -43.36 -64.80 7.01
N ILE A 43 -42.96 -65.59 6.00
CA ILE A 43 -41.89 -65.18 5.06
C ILE A 43 -42.29 -63.92 4.29
N GLN A 44 -43.56 -63.79 3.88
CA GLN A 44 -44.01 -62.58 3.20
C GLN A 44 -43.93 -61.38 4.12
N GLU A 45 -44.42 -61.46 5.34
CA GLU A 45 -44.37 -60.38 6.34
C GLU A 45 -42.95 -59.90 6.59
N GLU A 46 -41.96 -60.79 6.69
CA GLU A 46 -40.54 -60.43 6.81
C GLU A 46 -39.99 -59.67 5.59
N ASN A 47 -40.57 -59.86 4.41
CA ASN A 47 -40.15 -59.20 3.17
C ASN A 47 -40.85 -57.86 2.92
N PHE A 48 -41.85 -57.49 3.72
CA PHE A 48 -42.55 -56.21 3.59
C PHE A 48 -42.06 -55.21 4.64
N VAL A 49 -41.90 -53.96 4.23
CA VAL A 49 -41.66 -52.85 5.16
C VAL A 49 -43.02 -52.37 5.67
N HIS A 50 -43.11 -52.13 6.98
CA HIS A 50 -44.32 -51.55 7.56
C HIS A 50 -44.56 -50.15 6.98
N LYS A 51 -45.85 -49.84 6.74
CA LYS A 51 -46.26 -48.57 6.12
C LYS A 51 -45.77 -47.38 6.94
N GLU A 52 -45.78 -47.51 8.26
CA GLU A 52 -45.35 -46.51 9.22
C GLU A 52 -43.86 -46.17 9.06
N ASP A 53 -43.01 -47.17 8.86
CA ASP A 53 -41.57 -46.97 8.65
C ASP A 53 -41.29 -46.28 7.32
N TYR A 54 -42.01 -46.69 6.27
CA TYR A 54 -41.92 -46.06 4.96
C TYR A 54 -42.35 -44.59 5.00
N GLU A 55 -43.48 -44.29 5.64
CA GLU A 55 -43.96 -42.91 5.84
C GLU A 55 -43.01 -42.08 6.70
N ALA A 56 -42.38 -42.68 7.72
CA ALA A 56 -41.39 -42.01 8.54
C ALA A 56 -40.14 -41.63 7.74
N VAL A 57 -39.69 -42.49 6.82
CA VAL A 57 -38.58 -42.20 5.90
C VAL A 57 -38.97 -41.08 4.92
N LEU A 58 -40.18 -41.11 4.35
CA LEU A 58 -40.65 -40.05 3.47
C LEU A 58 -40.65 -38.67 4.15
N LYS A 59 -41.14 -38.60 5.40
CA LYS A 59 -41.11 -37.34 6.18
C LYS A 59 -39.70 -36.84 6.48
N LYS A 60 -38.73 -37.75 6.65
CA LYS A 60 -37.31 -37.36 6.83
C LYS A 60 -36.73 -36.82 5.53
N LEU A 61 -37.01 -37.50 4.41
CA LEU A 61 -36.55 -37.08 3.09
C LEU A 61 -37.07 -35.69 2.73
N GLU A 62 -38.36 -35.42 2.95
CA GLU A 62 -38.96 -34.11 2.68
C GLU A 62 -38.28 -32.98 3.48
N LYS A 63 -37.99 -33.23 4.77
CA LYS A 63 -37.26 -32.27 5.62
C LYS A 63 -35.82 -32.05 5.13
N GLU A 64 -35.14 -33.12 4.76
CA GLU A 64 -33.77 -33.03 4.24
C GLU A 64 -33.73 -32.26 2.91
N GLU A 65 -34.69 -32.47 2.03
CA GLU A 65 -34.84 -31.70 0.78
C GLU A 65 -35.07 -30.21 1.06
N GLU A 66 -35.92 -29.89 2.05
CA GLU A 66 -36.16 -28.51 2.45
C GLU A 66 -34.89 -27.85 3.02
N GLU A 67 -34.19 -28.51 3.93
CA GLU A 67 -32.93 -28.02 4.52
C GLU A 67 -31.81 -27.88 3.48
N HIS A 68 -31.72 -28.83 2.55
CA HIS A 68 -30.80 -28.78 1.44
C HIS A 68 -31.11 -27.58 0.53
N SER A 69 -32.38 -27.31 0.24
CA SER A 69 -32.79 -26.13 -0.54
C SER A 69 -32.41 -24.80 0.14
N LYS A 70 -32.56 -24.72 1.47
CA LYS A 70 -32.15 -23.55 2.28
C LYS A 70 -30.63 -23.37 2.23
N THR A 71 -29.89 -24.44 2.44
CA THR A 71 -28.42 -24.44 2.43
C THR A 71 -27.89 -24.04 1.06
N LYS A 72 -28.46 -24.59 -0.02
CA LYS A 72 -28.10 -24.23 -1.39
C LYS A 72 -28.32 -22.75 -1.68
N THR A 73 -29.42 -22.19 -1.17
CA THR A 73 -29.71 -20.75 -1.31
C THR A 73 -28.73 -19.88 -0.53
N LEU A 74 -28.38 -20.26 0.71
CA LEU A 74 -27.37 -19.56 1.50
C LEU A 74 -25.99 -19.63 0.85
N LEU A 75 -25.60 -20.80 0.34
CA LEU A 75 -24.34 -20.98 -0.35
C LEU A 75 -24.24 -20.08 -1.59
N ALA A 76 -25.31 -19.95 -2.37
CA ALA A 76 -25.35 -19.02 -3.51
C ALA A 76 -25.13 -17.56 -3.07
N LYS A 77 -25.80 -17.12 -1.99
CA LYS A 77 -25.62 -15.77 -1.44
C LYS A 77 -24.19 -15.50 -0.98
N GLU A 78 -23.57 -16.45 -0.28
CA GLU A 78 -22.18 -16.29 0.16
C GLU A 78 -21.19 -16.33 -1.02
N ALA A 79 -21.47 -17.11 -2.06
CA ALA A 79 -20.67 -17.13 -3.28
C ALA A 79 -20.71 -15.77 -4.01
N GLU A 80 -21.89 -15.12 -4.09
CA GLU A 80 -22.03 -13.77 -4.65
C GLU A 80 -21.25 -12.72 -3.85
N LYS A 81 -21.36 -12.76 -2.51
CA LYS A 81 -20.58 -11.88 -1.63
C LYS A 81 -19.07 -12.06 -1.82
N LEU A 82 -18.61 -13.30 -1.95
CA LEU A 82 -17.22 -13.61 -2.21
C LEU A 82 -16.76 -13.05 -3.56
N GLN A 83 -17.54 -13.23 -4.62
CA GLN A 83 -17.24 -12.66 -5.94
C GLN A 83 -17.15 -11.14 -5.90
N PHE A 84 -18.06 -10.48 -5.18
CA PHE A 84 -18.03 -9.03 -4.99
C PHE A 84 -16.74 -8.58 -4.29
N ALA A 85 -16.39 -9.21 -3.15
CA ALA A 85 -15.18 -8.90 -2.40
C ALA A 85 -13.90 -9.14 -3.23
N LEU A 86 -13.85 -10.20 -4.04
CA LEU A 86 -12.75 -10.45 -4.97
C LEU A 86 -12.61 -9.34 -6.02
N GLY A 87 -13.74 -8.84 -6.54
CA GLY A 87 -13.76 -7.70 -7.46
C GLY A 87 -13.24 -6.42 -6.82
N GLU A 88 -13.61 -6.13 -5.57
CA GLU A 88 -13.08 -4.99 -4.81
C GLU A 88 -11.56 -5.09 -4.63
N ILE A 89 -11.05 -6.27 -4.25
CA ILE A 89 -9.62 -6.52 -4.11
C ILE A 89 -8.89 -6.28 -5.44
N GLU A 90 -9.45 -6.71 -6.58
CA GLU A 90 -8.84 -6.49 -7.89
C GLU A 90 -8.73 -4.99 -8.23
N VAL A 91 -9.81 -4.22 -8.01
CA VAL A 91 -9.82 -2.77 -8.25
C VAL A 91 -8.79 -2.08 -7.36
N LEU A 92 -8.75 -2.40 -6.06
CA LEU A 92 -7.79 -1.83 -5.12
C LEU A 92 -6.35 -2.20 -5.49
N SER A 93 -6.11 -3.43 -5.91
CA SER A 93 -4.78 -3.89 -6.37
C SER A 93 -4.32 -3.10 -7.60
N LYS A 94 -5.22 -2.85 -8.56
CA LYS A 94 -4.92 -2.02 -9.73
C LYS A 94 -4.64 -0.56 -9.36
N GLN A 95 -5.34 0.00 -8.36
CA GLN A 95 -5.08 1.35 -7.87
C GLN A 95 -3.71 1.45 -7.21
N LEU A 96 -3.39 0.52 -6.32
CA LEU A 96 -2.11 0.46 -5.63
C LEU A 96 -0.92 0.38 -6.60
N GLU A 97 -1.04 -0.44 -7.65
CA GLU A 97 0.01 -0.58 -8.67
C GLU A 97 0.21 0.71 -9.46
N ARG A 98 -0.87 1.43 -9.81
CA ARG A 98 -0.75 2.75 -10.47
C ARG A 98 -0.07 3.78 -9.57
N GLU A 99 -0.45 3.83 -8.30
CA GLU A 99 0.15 4.76 -7.33
C GLU A 99 1.64 4.46 -7.13
N LYS A 100 2.01 3.18 -7.02
CA LYS A 100 3.40 2.72 -6.95
C LYS A 100 4.20 3.18 -8.16
N GLN A 101 3.69 2.99 -9.38
CA GLN A 101 4.37 3.42 -10.61
C GLN A 101 4.56 4.94 -10.67
N VAL A 102 3.53 5.71 -10.27
CA VAL A 102 3.63 7.18 -10.19
C VAL A 102 4.67 7.60 -9.16
N PHE A 103 4.71 6.93 -8.00
CA PHE A 103 5.69 7.19 -6.95
C PHE A 103 7.12 6.89 -7.41
N GLU A 104 7.37 5.72 -8.00
CA GLU A 104 8.68 5.34 -8.53
C GLU A 104 9.18 6.31 -9.61
N LYS A 105 8.28 6.77 -10.49
CA LYS A 105 8.58 7.80 -11.48
C LYS A 105 8.90 9.15 -10.83
N ALA A 106 8.16 9.56 -9.80
CA ALA A 106 8.44 10.78 -9.06
C ALA A 106 9.80 10.70 -8.34
N LEU A 107 10.08 9.56 -7.71
CA LEU A 107 11.31 9.32 -6.97
C LEU A 107 12.54 9.32 -7.88
N SER A 108 12.47 8.65 -9.03
CA SER A 108 13.55 8.69 -10.04
C SER A 108 13.79 10.11 -10.57
N ASN A 109 12.73 10.88 -10.80
CA ASN A 109 12.84 12.28 -11.18
C ASN A 109 13.53 13.13 -10.10
N VAL A 110 13.13 12.99 -8.83
CA VAL A 110 13.74 13.70 -7.70
C VAL A 110 15.22 13.31 -7.56
N LYS A 111 15.56 12.02 -7.63
CA LYS A 111 16.93 11.53 -7.59
C LYS A 111 17.80 12.15 -8.69
N SER A 112 17.29 12.22 -9.93
CA SER A 112 18.00 12.85 -11.04
C SER A 112 18.21 14.36 -10.87
N LYS A 113 17.25 15.06 -10.26
CA LYS A 113 17.35 16.49 -9.97
C LYS A 113 18.37 16.73 -8.85
N ALA A 114 18.27 15.97 -7.77
CA ALA A 114 19.21 16.04 -6.64
C ALA A 114 20.66 15.81 -7.09
N LEU A 115 20.89 14.80 -7.95
CA LEU A 115 22.22 14.54 -8.49
C LEU A 115 22.75 15.72 -9.32
N ARG A 116 21.93 16.28 -10.21
CA ARG A 116 22.31 17.46 -11.03
C ARG A 116 22.63 18.68 -10.17
N GLU A 117 21.80 18.95 -9.16
CA GLU A 117 22.04 20.06 -8.24
C GLU A 117 23.29 19.84 -7.37
N SER A 118 23.55 18.59 -6.94
CA SER A 118 24.80 18.25 -6.25
C SER A 118 26.02 18.55 -7.13
N THR A 119 26.01 18.12 -8.40
CA THR A 119 27.12 18.40 -9.32
C THR A 119 27.31 19.91 -9.56
N LYS A 120 26.23 20.70 -9.61
CA LYS A 120 26.33 22.16 -9.71
C LYS A 120 26.94 22.77 -8.45
N LYS A 121 26.52 22.29 -7.26
CA LYS A 121 27.10 22.71 -5.97
C LYS A 121 28.61 22.46 -5.95
N ASP A 122 29.04 21.27 -6.36
CA ASP A 122 30.47 20.91 -6.33
C ASP A 122 31.29 21.77 -7.31
N LYS A 123 30.76 22.06 -8.50
CA LYS A 123 31.36 23.03 -9.44
C LYS A 123 31.45 24.44 -8.85
N LEU A 124 30.43 24.88 -8.14
CA LEU A 124 30.42 26.20 -7.51
C LEU A 124 31.46 26.27 -6.39
N ILE A 125 31.55 25.24 -5.55
CA ILE A 125 32.57 25.14 -4.49
C ILE A 125 33.97 25.22 -5.11
N SER A 126 34.23 24.47 -6.18
CA SER A 126 35.53 24.52 -6.86
C SER A 126 35.89 25.94 -7.33
N LYS A 127 34.93 26.69 -7.89
CA LYS A 127 35.16 28.08 -8.33
C LYS A 127 35.37 29.04 -7.15
N CYS A 128 34.61 28.87 -6.07
CA CYS A 128 34.79 29.68 -4.85
C CYS A 128 36.20 29.49 -4.28
N ASN A 129 36.68 28.24 -4.22
CA ASN A 129 38.03 27.95 -3.72
C ASN A 129 39.12 28.56 -4.63
N GLU A 130 38.91 28.56 -5.95
CA GLU A 130 39.84 29.20 -6.89
C GLU A 130 39.91 30.72 -6.68
N ILE A 131 38.76 31.37 -6.51
CA ILE A 131 38.67 32.81 -6.21
C ILE A 131 39.33 33.12 -4.87
N GLU A 132 39.06 32.33 -3.82
CA GLU A 132 39.65 32.48 -2.50
C GLU A 132 41.18 32.37 -2.57
N SER A 133 41.71 31.39 -3.33
CA SER A 133 43.14 31.28 -3.59
C SER A 133 43.72 32.51 -4.30
N HIS A 134 42.98 33.08 -5.26
CA HIS A 134 43.42 34.29 -5.95
C HIS A 134 43.42 35.52 -5.03
N ILE A 135 42.40 35.66 -4.18
CA ILE A 135 42.32 36.74 -3.18
C ILE A 135 43.51 36.66 -2.24
N MET A 136 43.80 35.49 -1.68
CA MET A 136 44.95 35.31 -0.79
C MET A 136 46.27 35.75 -1.45
N LYS A 137 46.52 35.32 -2.69
CA LYS A 137 47.72 35.72 -3.44
C LYS A 137 47.80 37.23 -3.68
N GLN A 138 46.68 37.87 -3.97
CA GLN A 138 46.63 39.32 -4.15
C GLN A 138 46.84 40.07 -2.83
N GLU A 139 46.29 39.56 -1.74
CA GLU A 139 46.46 40.10 -0.39
C GLU A 139 47.94 40.07 0.03
N ASP A 140 48.62 38.94 -0.20
CA ASP A 140 50.06 38.79 0.06
C ASP A 140 50.88 39.80 -0.77
N LEU A 141 50.58 39.94 -2.06
CA LEU A 141 51.26 40.91 -2.93
C LEU A 141 51.02 42.36 -2.51
N LEU A 142 49.79 42.70 -2.09
CA LEU A 142 49.48 44.04 -1.59
C LEU A 142 50.22 44.33 -0.29
N ASN A 143 50.35 43.35 0.61
CA ASN A 143 51.13 43.49 1.83
C ASN A 143 52.62 43.74 1.53
N ASP A 144 53.21 43.03 0.57
CA ASP A 144 54.59 43.28 0.14
C ASP A 144 54.78 44.69 -0.41
N LYS A 145 53.84 45.16 -1.25
CA LYS A 145 53.88 46.52 -1.82
C LYS A 145 53.69 47.60 -0.77
N GLU A 146 52.81 47.38 0.21
CA GLU A 146 52.59 48.28 1.33
C GLU A 146 53.86 48.41 2.18
N ASN A 147 54.59 47.29 2.39
CA ASN A 147 55.87 47.30 3.10
C ASN A 147 56.94 48.10 2.32
N GLU A 148 57.05 47.88 1.00
CA GLU A 148 57.97 48.63 0.12
C GLU A 148 57.66 50.15 0.15
N ILE A 149 56.38 50.52 0.10
CA ILE A 149 55.95 51.92 0.22
C ILE A 149 56.38 52.50 1.57
N LYS A 150 56.18 51.79 2.68
CA LYS A 150 56.60 52.24 4.01
C LYS A 150 58.11 52.45 4.08
N GLU A 151 58.92 51.55 3.52
CA GLU A 151 60.37 51.68 3.46
C GLU A 151 60.80 52.91 2.64
N LEU A 152 60.21 53.10 1.46
CA LEU A 152 60.47 54.25 0.60
C LEU A 152 60.06 55.57 1.28
N GLN A 153 58.91 55.61 1.95
CA GLN A 153 58.45 56.76 2.73
C GLN A 153 59.43 57.10 3.85
N GLN A 154 59.92 56.10 4.60
CA GLN A 154 60.94 56.31 5.63
C GLN A 154 62.23 56.86 5.04
N PHE A 155 62.69 56.33 3.90
CA PHE A 155 63.90 56.78 3.22
C PHE A 155 63.78 58.25 2.76
N ILE A 156 62.67 58.62 2.11
CA ILE A 156 62.39 59.99 1.70
C ILE A 156 62.34 60.94 2.90
N THR A 157 61.71 60.50 4.00
CA THR A 157 61.60 61.32 5.22
C THR A 157 62.97 61.59 5.84
N LYS A 158 63.83 60.56 5.92
CA LYS A 158 65.23 60.70 6.36
C LYS A 158 65.99 61.68 5.46
N GLN A 159 65.92 61.52 4.14
CA GLN A 159 66.57 62.43 3.20
C GLN A 159 66.11 63.88 3.37
N LYS A 160 64.79 64.11 3.50
CA LYS A 160 64.23 65.45 3.75
C LYS A 160 64.75 66.07 5.05
N GLN A 161 64.86 65.30 6.13
CA GLN A 161 65.41 65.77 7.40
C GLN A 161 66.89 66.13 7.30
N THR A 162 67.70 65.27 6.65
CA THR A 162 69.12 65.54 6.41
C THR A 162 69.33 66.81 5.59
N LEU A 163 68.54 67.03 4.54
CA LEU A 163 68.61 68.23 3.71
C LEU A 163 68.19 69.50 4.48
N LYS A 164 67.13 69.44 5.30
CA LYS A 164 66.73 70.55 6.17
C LYS A 164 67.84 70.93 7.14
N LEU A 165 68.42 69.97 7.85
CA LEU A 165 69.56 70.19 8.76
C LEU A 165 70.77 70.81 8.05
N ARG A 166 71.01 70.44 6.79
CA ARG A 166 72.11 70.99 5.98
C ARG A 166 71.83 72.40 5.47
N ALA A 167 70.56 72.77 5.28
CA ALA A 167 70.14 74.11 4.87
C ALA A 167 70.10 75.12 6.04
N GLU A 168 70.05 74.65 7.29
CA GLU A 168 70.03 75.48 8.51
C GLU A 168 71.43 75.71 9.14
N GLY A 169 72.53 75.42 8.41
CA GLY A 169 73.89 75.85 8.77
C GLY A 169 74.12 77.35 8.49
N PRO A 170 75.08 78.02 9.17
CA PRO A 170 75.00 79.43 9.52
C PRO A 170 74.89 80.36 8.31
N GLU A 171 73.96 81.32 8.42
CA GLU A 171 73.78 82.41 7.47
C GLU A 171 75.10 83.09 7.15
N SER A 172 75.53 82.99 5.89
CA SER A 172 76.31 84.03 5.23
C SER A 172 75.63 84.43 3.93
N ASN A 173 74.95 85.57 4.03
CA ASN A 173 74.65 86.56 3.02
C ASN A 173 75.31 86.33 1.64
N THR A 174 74.53 86.09 0.59
CA THR A 174 74.80 86.73 -0.72
C THR A 174 73.52 86.89 -1.57
N ARG A 175 73.55 88.02 -2.28
CA ARG A 175 72.57 88.59 -3.22
C ARG A 175 72.20 87.65 -4.37
N GLY A 176 70.91 87.67 -4.69
CA GLY A 176 70.37 88.06 -5.99
C GLY A 176 70.76 87.25 -7.23
N CYS A 177 69.79 86.50 -7.77
CA CYS A 177 69.64 86.30 -9.21
C CYS A 177 68.14 86.21 -9.57
N LYS A 178 67.67 87.19 -10.35
CA LYS A 178 66.44 87.11 -11.13
C LYS A 178 66.64 86.01 -12.19
N GLY A 179 65.75 85.03 -12.22
CA GLY A 179 65.69 83.99 -13.24
C GLY A 179 64.22 83.70 -13.56
N HIS A 180 63.90 83.76 -14.84
CA HIS A 180 62.56 83.87 -15.40
C HIS A 180 61.56 82.78 -14.98
N SER A 181 60.34 83.21 -14.66
CA SER A 181 59.16 82.34 -14.78
C SER A 181 58.97 81.98 -16.24
N ALA A 182 59.11 80.70 -16.56
CA ALA A 182 58.51 80.11 -17.74
C ALA A 182 57.31 79.30 -17.25
N GLU A 183 56.12 79.82 -17.54
CA GLU A 183 54.87 79.07 -17.54
C GLU A 183 55.05 77.85 -18.43
N PHE A 184 54.87 76.66 -17.86
CA PHE A 184 54.58 75.47 -18.63
C PHE A 184 53.16 75.03 -18.29
N THR A 185 52.21 75.54 -19.07
CA THR A 185 50.85 75.01 -19.13
C THR A 185 50.91 73.63 -19.79
N ALA A 186 50.72 72.57 -18.99
CA ALA A 186 50.32 71.27 -19.51
C ALA A 186 48.79 71.21 -19.53
N ASP A 187 48.31 71.28 -20.76
CA ASP A 187 46.92 71.24 -21.17
C ASP A 187 46.26 69.88 -20.91
N ARG A 188 44.94 69.94 -20.69
CA ARG A 188 43.92 68.90 -20.94
C ARG A 188 43.89 67.60 -20.11
N LEU A 189 43.17 67.73 -19.00
CA LEU A 189 41.93 67.01 -18.67
C LEU A 189 41.43 65.97 -19.71
N GLY A 190 41.61 64.70 -19.41
CA GLY A 190 40.80 63.59 -19.91
C GLY A 190 39.88 63.10 -18.79
N HIS A 191 38.59 63.42 -18.89
CA HIS A 191 37.56 63.01 -17.95
C HIS A 191 37.43 61.48 -17.86
N ALA A 192 37.66 60.94 -16.67
CA ALA A 192 37.13 59.66 -16.26
C ALA A 192 35.61 59.79 -16.05
N ALA A 193 34.82 59.08 -16.84
CA ALA A 193 33.42 58.83 -16.55
C ALA A 193 33.32 57.80 -15.43
N ALA A 194 32.72 58.21 -14.32
CA ALA A 194 32.27 57.33 -13.26
C ALA A 194 31.21 56.34 -13.77
N PRO A 195 31.03 55.22 -13.03
CA PRO A 195 29.68 54.97 -12.55
C PRO A 195 29.65 54.93 -11.03
N SER A 196 28.76 55.80 -10.55
CA SER A 196 28.22 55.92 -9.21
C SER A 196 27.95 54.57 -8.53
N GLY A 197 28.58 54.37 -7.37
CA GLY A 197 27.97 53.60 -6.30
C GLY A 197 27.00 54.50 -5.53
N THR A 198 25.72 54.12 -5.50
CA THR A 198 24.81 54.54 -4.43
C THR A 198 24.38 53.32 -3.65
N ARG A 199 24.89 53.23 -2.43
CA ARG A 199 24.41 52.37 -1.36
C ARG A 199 23.37 53.16 -0.56
N THR A 200 22.10 52.76 -0.56
CA THR A 200 21.26 52.85 0.66
C THR A 200 20.09 51.87 0.59
N GLN A 201 19.88 51.20 1.72
CA GLN A 201 18.80 50.28 2.04
C GLN A 201 17.41 50.92 1.87
N SER A 202 16.43 50.11 1.44
CA SER A 202 15.04 50.29 1.88
C SER A 202 14.30 48.96 1.91
N ARG A 203 13.94 48.54 3.12
CA ARG A 203 12.92 47.54 3.42
C ARG A 203 11.61 47.95 2.74
N ARG A 204 11.11 47.13 1.81
CA ARG A 204 9.66 46.92 1.62
C ARG A 204 9.37 45.45 1.35
N ARG A 205 8.38 44.95 2.09
CA ARG A 205 7.83 43.58 2.08
C ARG A 205 7.62 43.02 0.66
N PRO A 206 7.90 41.74 0.41
CA PRO A 206 7.14 40.97 -0.56
C PRO A 206 5.77 40.68 0.06
N SER A 207 4.73 41.25 -0.55
CA SER A 207 3.36 40.77 -0.41
C SER A 207 3.31 39.27 -0.65
N LEU A 208 2.69 38.56 0.29
CA LEU A 208 2.20 37.20 0.17
C LEU A 208 1.47 37.02 -1.16
N LEU A 209 2.14 36.44 -2.15
CA LEU A 209 1.51 35.92 -3.36
C LEU A 209 1.35 34.42 -3.17
N ARG A 210 0.08 34.12 -2.91
CA ARG A 210 -0.60 32.85 -2.70
C ARG A 210 0.05 31.61 -3.33
N PRO A 211 -0.06 30.45 -2.65
CA PRO A 211 0.09 29.16 -3.31
C PRO A 211 -1.02 28.99 -4.37
N PRO A 212 -0.80 28.23 -5.44
CA PRO A 212 -1.89 27.83 -6.32
C PRO A 212 -2.90 27.03 -5.50
N THR A 213 -4.07 27.65 -5.33
CA THR A 213 -5.30 27.06 -4.84
C THR A 213 -5.66 25.86 -5.69
N SER A 214 -5.77 24.71 -5.03
CA SER A 214 -6.87 23.75 -5.18
C SER A 214 -7.54 23.73 -6.56
N THR A 215 -7.10 22.82 -7.43
CA THR A 215 -8.03 22.21 -8.37
C THR A 215 -8.96 21.31 -7.58
N LEU A 216 -10.25 21.63 -7.68
CA LEU A 216 -11.41 20.90 -7.16
C LEU A 216 -11.19 19.38 -7.14
N ARG A 217 -10.91 18.81 -5.96
CA ARG A 217 -11.44 17.49 -5.63
C ARG A 217 -12.92 17.70 -5.36
N LYS A 218 -13.77 17.12 -6.22
CA LYS A 218 -15.19 16.93 -5.94
C LYS A 218 -15.32 16.22 -4.58
N PRO A 219 -16.22 16.63 -3.68
CA PRO A 219 -16.61 15.78 -2.57
C PRO A 219 -17.31 14.56 -3.16
N ILE A 220 -16.69 13.39 -3.00
CA ILE A 220 -17.43 12.13 -3.05
C ILE A 220 -18.30 12.16 -1.80
N LEU A 221 -19.61 12.06 -2.04
CA LEU A 221 -20.68 12.03 -1.05
C LEU A 221 -20.30 11.18 0.18
N PRO A 222 -20.72 11.56 1.39
CA PRO A 222 -20.78 10.59 2.46
C PRO A 222 -21.81 9.54 2.05
N ILE A 223 -21.35 8.33 1.74
CA ILE A 223 -22.25 7.17 1.76
C ILE A 223 -22.67 7.06 3.22
N CYS A 224 -23.95 7.35 3.47
CA CYS A 224 -24.62 7.10 4.73
C CYS A 224 -24.32 5.66 5.13
N LEU A 225 -23.47 5.48 6.15
CA LEU A 225 -23.52 4.29 6.98
C LEU A 225 -24.83 4.39 7.76
N SER A 226 -25.92 3.92 7.15
CA SER A 226 -27.14 3.60 7.88
C SER A 226 -26.76 2.55 8.90
N THR A 227 -26.80 2.95 10.16
CA THR A 227 -26.79 2.10 11.33
C THR A 227 -27.95 1.11 11.17
N PHE A 228 -27.68 -0.09 10.67
CA PHE A 228 -28.64 -1.19 10.81
C PHE A 228 -28.42 -1.77 12.20
N ALA A 229 -29.25 -1.31 13.12
CA ALA A 229 -29.49 -1.98 14.38
C ALA A 229 -29.97 -3.40 14.07
N VAL A 230 -29.13 -4.40 14.31
CA VAL A 230 -29.58 -5.78 14.47
C VAL A 230 -29.92 -5.93 15.94
N MET A 231 -31.22 -6.01 16.21
CA MET A 231 -31.77 -6.40 17.50
C MET A 231 -31.34 -7.83 17.85
N PRO A 232 -31.20 -8.16 19.15
CA PRO A 232 -31.02 -9.54 19.58
C PRO A 232 -32.35 -10.28 19.41
N ALA A 233 -32.31 -11.45 18.77
CA ALA A 233 -33.39 -12.42 18.84
C ALA A 233 -33.10 -13.37 20.00
N GLU A 234 -34.15 -13.61 20.80
CA GLU A 234 -34.25 -14.68 21.82
C GLU A 234 -34.00 -16.07 21.23
#